data_AF-A0A6J6BKK3-F1
#
_entry.id   AF-A0A6J6BKK3-F1
#
_cell.length_a   1.000
_cell.length_b   1.000
_cell.length_c   1.000
_cell.angle_alpha   90.00
_cell.angle_beta   90.00
_cell.angle_gamma   90.00
#
_symmetry.space_group_name_H-M   'P 1'
#
loop_
_entity.id
_entity.type
_entity.pdbx_description
1 polymer ?
#
loop_
_entity_poly.entity_id
_entity_poly.type
_entity_poly.pdbx_seq_one_letter_code
_entity_poly.pdbx_strand_id
1 'polypeptide(L)'
;MAWVKRYAELESARSQGLEVAPGRGYAVSDMPVILTFGSAAAGMSVLVSALYLDSSAIRNFYEAPEVAWLAIPFLMYLIGRLWFKAHRGQMNQDPILFLFKDFPSLLAVAASAVILVLAHMGWPV
;
A
#
# COMPACT_ATOMS: atom_id res chain seq x y z
N MET A 1 6.18 1.51 2.74
CA MET A 1 6.40 2.71 1.89
C MET A 1 7.87 2.95 1.51
N ALA A 2 8.83 2.85 2.43
CA ALA A 2 10.25 3.04 2.10
C ALA A 2 10.77 2.11 0.97
N TRP A 3 10.30 0.86 0.95
CA TRP A 3 10.64 -0.12 -0.09
C TRP A 3 10.16 0.28 -1.49
N VAL A 4 8.96 0.84 -1.60
CA VAL A 4 8.39 1.27 -2.89
C VAL A 4 9.14 2.48 -3.43
N LYS A 5 9.51 3.44 -2.56
CA LYS A 5 10.38 4.57 -2.94
C LYS A 5 11.74 4.06 -3.43
N ARG A 6 12.35 3.13 -2.70
CA ARG A 6 13.63 2.54 -3.10
C ARG A 6 13.55 1.77 -4.41
N TYR A 7 12.46 1.03 -4.65
CA TYR A 7 12.23 0.37 -5.94
C TYR A 7 12.12 1.40 -7.07
N ALA A 8 11.39 2.50 -6.86
CA ALA A 8 11.26 3.58 -7.83
C ALA A 8 12.60 4.27 -8.14
N GLU A 9 13.43 4.51 -7.13
CA GLU A 9 14.79 5.05 -7.29
C GLU A 9 15.67 4.11 -8.15
N LEU A 10 15.56 2.79 -7.95
CA LEU A 10 16.28 1.80 -8.74
C LEU A 10 15.75 1.67 -10.16
N GLU A 11 14.44 1.72 -10.38
CA GLU A 11 13.86 1.74 -11.74
C GLU A 11 14.28 3.01 -12.49
N SER A 12 14.38 4.15 -11.80
CA SER A 12 14.92 5.38 -12.37
C SER A 12 16.38 5.21 -12.78
N ALA A 13 17.23 4.63 -11.92
CA ALA A 13 18.63 4.32 -12.25
C ALA A 13 18.72 3.37 -13.45
N ARG A 14 17.88 2.32 -13.50
CA ARG A 14 17.76 1.38 -14.63
C ARG A 14 17.42 2.10 -15.94
N SER A 15 16.42 2.99 -15.91
CA SER A 15 16.01 3.77 -17.10
C SER A 15 17.09 4.72 -17.61
N GLN A 16 18.00 5.15 -16.74
CA GLN A 16 19.16 5.99 -17.07
C GLN A 16 20.39 5.18 -17.50
N GLY A 17 20.30 3.85 -17.52
CA GLY A 17 21.41 2.95 -17.87
C GLY A 17 22.48 2.85 -16.78
N LEU A 18 22.18 3.25 -15.54
CA LEU A 18 23.07 3.12 -14.39
C LEU A 18 22.95 1.73 -13.78
N GLU A 19 24.06 1.11 -13.41
CA GLU A 19 24.05 -0.20 -12.74
C GLU A 19 23.79 -0.10 -11.23
N VAL A 20 24.02 1.08 -10.65
CA VAL A 20 23.94 1.32 -9.19
C VAL A 20 23.11 2.58 -8.93
N ALA A 21 22.22 2.52 -7.94
CA ALA A 21 21.51 3.70 -7.47
C ALA A 21 22.46 4.62 -6.67
N PRO A 22 22.55 5.93 -6.98
CA PRO A 22 23.40 6.86 -6.26
C PRO A 22 23.09 6.90 -4.75
N GLY A 23 24.12 6.76 -3.92
CA GLY A 23 24.07 7.08 -2.49
C GLY A 23 23.54 5.99 -1.53
N ARG A 24 23.13 4.80 -2.01
CA ARG A 24 22.62 3.72 -1.12
C ARG A 24 23.19 2.32 -1.34
N GLY A 25 24.09 2.14 -2.31
CA GLY A 25 24.80 0.88 -2.53
C GLY A 25 23.94 -0.28 -3.04
N TYR A 26 22.73 -0.01 -3.54
CA TYR A 26 21.89 -1.02 -4.20
C TYR A 26 22.21 -1.07 -5.69
N ALA A 27 22.38 -2.28 -6.20
CA ALA A 27 22.49 -2.52 -7.63
C ALA A 27 21.09 -2.62 -8.24
N VAL A 28 20.96 -2.25 -9.52
CA VAL A 28 19.73 -2.45 -10.29
C VAL A 28 19.35 -3.94 -10.34
N SER A 29 20.32 -4.85 -10.23
CA SER A 29 20.08 -6.29 -10.09
C SER A 29 19.29 -6.69 -8.84
N ASP A 30 19.27 -5.85 -7.80
CA ASP A 30 18.60 -6.15 -6.52
C ASP A 30 17.09 -5.85 -6.56
N MET A 31 16.60 -5.27 -7.65
CA MET A 31 15.19 -4.90 -7.81
C MET A 31 14.20 -6.06 -7.57
N PRO A 32 14.43 -7.30 -8.07
CA PRO A 32 13.53 -8.42 -7.79
C PRO A 32 13.45 -8.78 -6.30
N VAL A 33 14.57 -8.64 -5.58
CA VAL A 33 14.62 -8.87 -4.12
C VAL A 33 13.78 -7.81 -3.41
N ILE A 34 13.95 -6.53 -3.77
CA ILE A 34 13.17 -5.44 -3.18
C ILE A 34 11.68 -5.57 -3.49
N LEU A 35 11.33 -6.02 -4.70
CA LEU A 35 9.94 -6.28 -5.11
C LEU A 35 9.31 -7.40 -4.29
N THR A 36 9.99 -8.53 -4.16
CA THR A 36 9.48 -9.71 -3.43
C THR A 36 9.36 -9.44 -1.94
N PHE A 37 10.40 -8.93 -1.30
CA PHE A 37 10.35 -8.57 0.12
C PHE A 37 9.35 -7.46 0.41
N GLY A 38 9.31 -6.43 -0.45
CA GLY A 38 8.40 -5.31 -0.28
C GLY A 38 6.93 -5.69 -0.43
N SER A 39 6.60 -6.51 -1.44
CA SER A 39 5.22 -6.98 -1.65
C SER A 39 4.79 -7.98 -0.57
N ALA A 40 5.66 -8.90 -0.15
CA ALA A 40 5.40 -9.82 0.96
C ALA A 40 5.16 -9.07 2.28
N ALA A 41 6.01 -8.09 2.62
CA ALA A 41 5.84 -7.28 3.83
C ALA A 41 4.53 -6.47 3.81
N ALA A 42 4.15 -5.95 2.64
CA ALA A 42 2.88 -5.25 2.48
C ALA A 42 1.68 -6.18 2.64
N GLY A 43 1.73 -7.40 2.09
CA GLY A 43 0.72 -8.44 2.29
C GLY A 43 0.59 -8.86 3.76
N MET A 44 1.72 -9.06 4.45
CA MET A 44 1.72 -9.36 5.89
C MET A 44 1.09 -8.23 6.72
N SER A 45 1.33 -6.96 6.36
CA SER A 45 0.68 -5.83 7.03
C SER A 45 -0.84 -5.87 6.87
N VAL A 46 -1.36 -6.21 5.68
CA VAL A 46 -2.81 -6.35 5.46
C VAL A 46 -3.37 -7.51 6.28
N LEU A 47 -2.66 -8.64 6.31
CA LEU A 47 -3.05 -9.80 7.11
C LEU A 47 -3.13 -9.45 8.60
N VAL A 48 -2.12 -8.78 9.15
CA VAL A 48 -2.12 -8.34 10.55
C VAL A 48 -3.28 -7.39 10.82
N SER A 49 -3.59 -6.47 9.90
CA SER A 49 -4.76 -5.59 10.03
C SER A 49 -6.07 -6.38 10.03
N ALA A 50 -6.22 -7.41 9.20
CA ALA A 50 -7.40 -8.26 9.17
C ALA A 50 -7.57 -9.04 10.48
N LEU A 51 -6.48 -9.63 10.99
CA LEU A 51 -6.48 -10.33 12.29
C LEU A 51 -6.80 -9.38 13.45
N TYR A 52 -6.31 -8.14 13.38
CA TYR A 52 -6.60 -7.12 14.38
C TYR A 52 -8.09 -6.76 14.41
N LEU A 53 -8.71 -6.58 13.23
CA LEU A 53 -10.15 -6.34 13.10
C LEU A 53 -11.01 -7.51 13.58
N ASP A 54 -10.53 -8.75 13.43
CA ASP A 54 -11.26 -9.94 13.90
C ASP A 54 -11.16 -10.16 15.42
N SER A 55 -10.24 -9.46 16.11
CA SER A 55 -10.06 -9.63 17.54
C SER A 55 -11.29 -9.18 18.36
N SER A 56 -11.61 -9.94 19.40
CA SER A 56 -12.75 -9.66 20.31
C SER A 56 -12.61 -8.31 21.04
N ALA A 57 -11.39 -7.84 21.26
CA ALA A 57 -11.12 -6.52 21.84
C ALA A 57 -11.62 -5.39 20.93
N ILE A 58 -11.43 -5.51 19.61
CA ILE A 58 -11.82 -4.49 18.63
C ILE A 58 -13.29 -4.60 18.23
N ARG A 59 -13.87 -5.80 18.21
CA ARG A 59 -15.32 -5.98 18.03
C ARG A 59 -16.17 -5.23 19.05
N ASN A 60 -15.64 -4.98 20.25
CA ASN A 60 -16.34 -4.19 21.28
C ASN A 60 -16.23 -2.67 21.05
N PHE A 61 -15.28 -2.20 20.24
CA PHE A 61 -15.11 -0.77 19.90
C PHE A 61 -15.82 -0.36 18.61
N TYR A 62 -16.16 -1.32 17.74
CA TYR A 62 -16.90 -1.08 16.50
C TYR A 62 -18.32 -1.63 16.62
N GLU A 63 -19.31 -0.77 16.47
CA GLU A 63 -20.72 -1.16 16.50
C GLU A 63 -21.11 -2.04 15.29
N ALA A 64 -20.39 -1.91 14.16
CA ALA A 64 -20.58 -2.73 12.96
C ALA A 64 -19.24 -3.29 12.42
N PRO A 65 -18.72 -4.40 12.98
CA PRO A 65 -17.45 -5.00 12.56
C PRO A 65 -17.42 -5.40 11.08
N GLU A 66 -18.57 -5.80 10.52
CA GLU A 66 -18.70 -6.25 9.13
C GLU A 66 -18.35 -5.15 8.12
N VAL A 67 -18.63 -3.88 8.46
CA VAL A 67 -18.30 -2.74 7.59
C VAL A 67 -16.79 -2.50 7.59
N ALA A 68 -16.11 -2.67 8.72
CA ALA A 68 -14.66 -2.51 8.82
C ALA A 68 -13.89 -3.53 7.95
N TRP A 69 -14.46 -4.73 7.72
CA TRP A 69 -13.88 -5.73 6.82
C TRP A 69 -13.78 -5.25 5.38
N LEU A 70 -14.65 -4.35 4.92
CA LEU A 70 -14.55 -3.78 3.57
C LEU A 70 -13.26 -2.97 3.39
N ALA A 71 -12.64 -2.43 4.45
CA ALA A 71 -11.36 -1.72 4.32
C ALA A 71 -10.21 -2.64 3.85
N ILE A 72 -10.26 -3.93 4.15
CA ILE A 72 -9.22 -4.91 3.79
C ILE A 72 -9.04 -5.07 2.26
N PRO A 73 -10.08 -5.36 1.46
CA PRO A 73 -9.94 -5.46 0.01
C PRO A 73 -9.50 -4.13 -0.63
N PHE A 74 -9.93 -2.98 -0.10
CA PHE A 74 -9.45 -1.67 -0.58
C PHE A 74 -7.96 -1.46 -0.31
N LEU A 75 -7.48 -1.80 0.89
CA LEU A 75 -6.05 -1.75 1.22
C LEU A 75 -5.24 -2.70 0.34
N MET A 76 -5.74 -3.92 0.12
CA MET A 76 -5.09 -4.91 -0.73
C MET A 76 -5.01 -4.43 -2.19
N TYR A 77 -6.08 -3.83 -2.70
CA TYR A 77 -6.11 -3.20 -4.01
C TYR A 77 -5.08 -2.06 -4.14
N LEU A 78 -5.03 -1.15 -3.16
CA LEU A 78 -4.09 -0.03 -3.13
C LEU A 78 -2.65 -0.51 -3.18
N ILE A 79 -2.30 -1.49 -2.34
CA ILE A 79 -0.95 -2.06 -2.29
C ILE A 79 -0.60 -2.73 -3.62
N GLY A 80 -1.50 -3.57 -4.16
CA GLY A 80 -1.29 -4.22 -5.45
C GLY A 80 -1.08 -3.21 -6.57
N ARG A 81 -1.95 -2.20 -6.66
CA ARG A 81 -1.86 -1.13 -7.66
C ARG A 81 -0.56 -0.34 -7.56
N LEU A 82 -0.11 -0.04 -6.34
CA LEU A 82 1.14 0.67 -6.09
C LEU A 82 2.35 -0.14 -6.60
N TRP A 83 2.39 -1.44 -6.31
CA TRP A 83 3.45 -2.33 -6.78
C TRP A 83 3.41 -2.54 -8.30
N PHE A 84 2.22 -2.71 -8.89
CA PHE A 84 2.10 -2.82 -10.35
C PHE A 84 2.58 -1.56 -11.07
N LYS A 85 2.27 -0.36 -10.57
CA LYS A 85 2.75 0.89 -11.19
C LYS A 85 4.23 1.13 -10.95
N ALA A 86 4.75 0.80 -9.77
CA ALA A 86 6.19 0.85 -9.49
C ALA A 86 6.96 -0.07 -10.44
N HIS A 87 6.52 -1.31 -10.62
CA HIS A 87 7.14 -2.26 -11.54
C HIS A 87 7.10 -1.81 -13.00
N ARG A 88 6.04 -1.09 -13.41
CA ARG A 88 5.91 -0.53 -14.77
C ARG A 88 6.74 0.76 -15.00
N GLY A 89 7.53 1.20 -14.03
CA GLY A 89 8.28 2.46 -14.12
C GLY A 89 7.40 3.71 -14.18
N GLN A 90 6.13 3.62 -13.76
CA GLN A 90 5.20 4.75 -13.75
C GLN A 90 5.27 5.58 -12.46
N MET A 91 6.19 5.22 -11.58
CA MET A 91 6.35 5.78 -10.24
C MET A 91 7.57 6.71 -10.20
N ASN A 92 7.48 7.85 -10.90
CA ASN A 92 8.56 8.84 -10.96
C ASN A 92 8.56 9.82 -9.77
N GLN A 93 7.60 9.69 -8.87
CA GLN A 93 7.39 10.57 -7.72
C GLN A 93 7.19 9.73 -6.45
N ASP A 94 7.37 10.36 -5.28
CA ASP A 94 7.16 9.70 -4.00
C ASP A 94 5.78 8.99 -3.95
N PRO A 95 5.70 7.75 -3.40
CA PRO A 95 4.47 6.95 -3.37
C PRO A 95 3.28 7.68 -2.74
N ILE A 96 3.57 8.58 -1.79
CA ILE A 96 2.58 9.40 -1.12
C ILE A 96 2.03 10.46 -2.07
N LEU A 97 2.88 11.14 -2.84
CA LEU A 97 2.44 12.10 -3.85
C LEU A 97 1.61 11.43 -4.94
N PHE A 98 1.99 10.20 -5.31
CA PHE A 98 1.25 9.38 -6.26
C PHE A 98 -0.19 9.08 -5.79
N LEU A 99 -0.38 8.77 -4.49
CA LEU A 99 -1.71 8.56 -3.90
C LEU A 99 -2.63 9.78 -4.03
N PHE A 100 -2.09 10.99 -3.95
CA PHE A 100 -2.86 12.23 -4.11
C PHE A 100 -3.17 12.57 -5.57
N LYS A 101 -2.39 12.07 -6.53
CA LYS A 101 -2.50 12.44 -7.94
C LYS A 101 -3.29 11.43 -8.77
N ASP A 102 -3.32 10.16 -8.35
CA ASP A 102 -4.01 9.08 -9.05
C ASP A 102 -5.46 8.95 -8.56
N PHE A 103 -6.42 9.45 -9.35
CA PHE A 103 -7.85 9.49 -9.01
C PHE A 103 -8.42 8.17 -8.46
N PRO A 104 -8.09 6.98 -9.00
CA PRO A 104 -8.62 5.73 -8.45
C PRO A 104 -7.94 5.33 -7.13
N SER A 105 -6.68 5.70 -6.92
CA SER A 105 -6.01 5.50 -5.62
C SER A 105 -6.58 6.44 -4.57
N LEU A 106 -6.86 7.70 -4.95
CA LEU A 106 -7.53 8.67 -4.09
C LEU A 106 -8.94 8.19 -3.70
N LEU A 107 -9.70 7.65 -4.66
CA LEU A 107 -11.03 7.09 -4.40
C LEU A 107 -10.98 5.92 -3.43
N ALA A 108 -10.01 5.01 -3.58
CA ALA A 108 -9.84 3.88 -2.68
C ALA A 108 -9.44 4.31 -1.26
N VAL A 109 -8.57 5.33 -1.11
CA VAL A 109 -8.23 5.92 0.19
C VAL A 109 -9.45 6.60 0.82
N ALA A 110 -10.18 7.41 0.05
CA ALA A 110 -11.40 8.07 0.51
C ALA A 110 -12.47 7.07 0.93
N ALA A 111 -12.69 6.02 0.13
CA ALA A 111 -13.61 4.93 0.46
C ALA A 111 -13.20 4.23 1.76
N SER A 112 -11.91 3.91 1.92
CA SER A 112 -11.40 3.29 3.15
C SER A 112 -11.63 4.17 4.39
N ALA A 113 -11.40 5.48 4.27
CA ALA A 113 -11.63 6.43 5.35
C ALA A 113 -13.13 6.56 5.70
N VAL A 114 -14.00 6.65 4.69
CA VAL A 114 -15.45 6.70 4.87
C VAL A 114 -15.98 5.43 5.53
N ILE A 115 -15.52 4.25 5.09
CA ILE A 115 -15.90 2.95 5.66
C ILE A 115 -15.53 2.88 7.14
N LEU A 116 -14.31 3.31 7.51
CA LEU A 116 -13.87 3.30 8.91
C LEU A 116 -14.65 4.29 9.77
N VAL A 117 -14.98 5.46 9.24
CA VAL A 117 -15.82 6.45 9.93
C VAL A 117 -17.25 5.91 10.11
N LEU A 118 -17.85 5.31 9.09
CA LEU A 118 -19.17 4.69 9.17
C LEU A 118 -19.20 3.53 10.18
N ALA A 119 -18.15 2.70 10.19
CA ALA A 119 -18.01 1.62 11.16
C ALA A 119 -17.89 2.16 12.60
N HIS A 120 -17.26 3.31 12.79
CA HIS A 120 -17.12 3.95 14.10
C HIS A 120 -18.39 4.70 14.54
N MET A 121 -19.11 5.33 13.61
CA MET A 121 -20.32 6.12 13.92
C MET A 121 -21.57 5.27 14.14
N GLY A 122 -21.49 3.94 14.09
CA GLY A 122 -22.60 3.10 14.52
C GLY A 122 -23.83 3.25 13.64
N TRP A 123 -23.66 3.16 12.32
CA TRP A 123 -24.82 3.22 11.43
C TRP A 123 -25.71 1.98 11.69
N PRO A 124 -26.97 2.14 12.13
CA PRO A 124 -27.88 1.01 12.28
C PRO A 124 -28.22 0.54 10.87
N VAL A 125 -27.76 -0.64 10.51
CA VAL A 125 -28.26 -1.38 9.34
C VAL A 125 -29.57 -2.03 9.72
#